data_AF-A0A380E1V5-F1
#
_entry.id   AF-A0A380E1V5-F1
#
_cell.length_a   1.000
_cell.length_b   1.000
_cell.length_c   1.000
_cell.angle_alpha   90.00
_cell.angle_beta   90.00
_cell.angle_gamma   90.00
#
_symmetry.space_group_name_H-M   'P 1'
#
loop_
_entity.id
_entity.type
_entity.pdbx_description
1 polymer ?
#
loop_
_entity_poly.entity_id
_entity_poly.type
_entity_poly.pdbx_seq_one_letter_code
_entity_poly.pdbx_strand_id
1 'polypeptide(L)' 'MTMFRQRFQGLRKDQPVYLCDANGIASYRAARILKKNGYTDIYMLKGGYKKWTGKIKSKK' A
#
# COMPACT_ATOMS: atom_id res chain seq x y z
N MET A 1 -14.74 -11.77 -2.99
CA MET A 1 -13.99 -10.60 -3.51
C MET A 1 -13.62 -9.70 -2.34
N THR A 2 -12.41 -9.13 -2.31
CA THR A 2 -12.02 -8.18 -1.25
C THR A 2 -12.52 -6.76 -1.56
N MET A 3 -12.78 -5.95 -0.52
CA MET A 3 -13.25 -4.56 -0.67
C MET A 3 -12.30 -3.72 -1.55
N PHE A 4 -10.98 -3.95 -1.42
CA PHE A 4 -9.98 -3.29 -2.27
C PHE A 4 -10.21 -3.54 -3.77
N ARG A 5 -10.54 -4.78 -4.16
CA ARG A 5 -10.77 -5.13 -5.57
C ARG A 5 -11.97 -4.41 -6.18
N GLN A 6 -12.94 -4.00 -5.36
CA GLN A 6 -14.11 -3.25 -5.82
C GLN A 6 -13.86 -1.74 -5.89
N ARG A 7 -12.89 -1.21 -5.12
CA ARG A 7 -12.72 0.24 -4.93
C ARG A 7 -11.44 0.84 -5.49
N PHE A 8 -10.46 0.03 -5.90
CA PHE A 8 -9.18 0.54 -6.39
C PHE A 8 -9.30 1.44 -7.63
N GLN A 9 -10.40 1.39 -8.38
CA GLN A 9 -10.65 2.24 -9.55
C GLN A 9 -10.75 3.73 -9.21
N GLY A 10 -11.05 4.09 -7.97
CA GLY A 10 -11.04 5.49 -7.51
C GLY A 10 -9.64 6.06 -7.27
N LEU A 11 -8.59 5.24 -7.37
CA LEU A 11 -7.22 5.72 -7.23
C LEU A 11 -6.75 6.38 -8.52
N ARG A 12 -5.99 7.45 -8.37
CA ARG A 12 -5.34 8.15 -9.48
C ARG A 12 -4.18 7.33 -10.02
N LYS A 13 -4.11 7.21 -11.35
CA LYS A 13 -3.02 6.50 -12.06
C LYS A 13 -1.78 7.38 -12.30
N ASP A 14 -1.96 8.69 -12.27
CA ASP A 14 -0.95 9.70 -12.51
C ASP A 14 -0.19 10.12 -11.24
N GLN A 15 -0.53 9.53 -10.09
CA GLN A 15 0.12 9.81 -8.82
C GLN A 15 0.73 8.55 -8.21
N PRO A 16 1.84 8.70 -7.45
CA PRO A 16 2.44 7.59 -6.74
C PRO A 16 1.52 7.07 -5.64
N VAL A 17 1.35 5.75 -5.58
CA VAL A 17 0.52 5.05 -4.60
C VAL A 17 1.41 4.40 -3.56
N TYR A 18 1.28 4.83 -2.30
CA TYR A 18 1.98 4.26 -1.15
C TYR A 18 1.06 3.33 -0.37
N LEU A 19 1.46 2.08 -0.22
CA LEU A 19 0.71 1.04 0.48
C LEU A 19 1.38 0.68 1.80
N CYS A 20 0.59 0.65 2.87
CA CYS A 20 1.03 0.17 4.17
C CYS A 20 -0.02 -0.76 4.79
N ASP A 21 0.43 -1.83 5.44
CA ASP A 21 -0.39 -2.70 6.26
C ASP A 21 0.40 -3.18 7.50
N ALA A 22 -0.18 -4.06 8.30
CA ALA A 22 0.43 -4.55 9.52
C ALA A 22 1.75 -5.30 9.28
N ASN A 23 1.82 -6.18 8.28
CA ASN A 23 2.96 -7.09 8.07
C ASN A 23 3.50 -7.10 6.63
N GLY A 24 2.87 -6.39 5.69
CA GLY A 24 3.30 -6.29 4.29
C GLY A 24 2.54 -7.22 3.34
N ILE A 25 1.74 -8.17 3.86
CA ILE A 25 1.07 -9.18 3.03
C ILE A 25 -0.07 -8.55 2.23
N ALA A 26 -0.89 -7.71 2.88
CA ALA A 26 -2.02 -7.07 2.22
C ALA A 26 -1.55 -6.03 1.20
N SER A 27 -0.55 -5.22 1.55
CA SER A 27 0.06 -4.25 0.63
C SER A 27 0.67 -4.94 -0.60
N TYR A 28 1.32 -6.09 -0.44
CA TYR A 28 1.84 -6.84 -1.59
C TYR A 28 0.73 -7.31 -2.55
N ARG A 29 -0.36 -7.85 -2.02
CA ARG A 29 -1.51 -8.29 -2.85
C ARG A 29 -2.18 -7.11 -3.56
N ALA A 30 -2.36 -5.99 -2.86
CA ALA A 30 -2.89 -4.76 -3.43
C ALA A 30 -1.99 -4.21 -4.55
N ALA A 31 -0.67 -4.16 -4.33
CA ALA A 31 0.31 -3.72 -5.32
C ALA A 31 0.23 -4.54 -6.62
N ARG A 32 0.07 -5.87 -6.51
CA ARG A 32 -0.09 -6.75 -7.68
C ARG A 32 -1.36 -6.43 -8.48
N ILE A 33 -2.47 -6.15 -7.80
CA ILE A 33 -3.73 -5.76 -8.46
C ILE A 33 -3.52 -4.43 -9.19
N LEU A 34 -2.95 -3.42 -8.53
CA LEU A 34 -2.69 -2.11 -9.14
C LEU A 34 -1.76 -2.23 -10.35
N LYS A 35 -0.64 -2.95 -10.23
CA LYS A 35 0.32 -3.15 -11.33
C LYS A 35 -0.35 -3.79 -12.56
N LYS A 36 -1.22 -4.79 -12.34
CA LYS A 36 -1.98 -5.42 -13.43
C LYS A 36 -2.96 -4.46 -14.11
N ASN A 37 -3.41 -3.41 -13.42
CA ASN A 37 -4.37 -2.42 -13.92
C ASN A 37 -3.71 -1.11 -14.41
N GLY A 38 -2.39 -1.11 -14.63
CA GLY A 38 -1.66 -0.02 -15.28
C GLY A 38 -1.22 1.11 -14.36
N TYR A 39 -1.18 0.88 -13.05
CA TYR A 39 -0.54 1.81 -12.11
C TYR A 39 0.98 1.58 -12.15
N THR A 40 1.75 2.64 -12.36
CA THR A 40 3.20 2.60 -12.56
C THR A 40 3.96 2.75 -11.25
N ASP A 41 3.62 3.79 -10.49
CA ASP A 41 4.39 4.23 -9.34
C ASP A 41 3.76 3.69 -8.06
N ILE A 42 4.06 2.43 -7.74
CA ILE A 42 3.52 1.75 -6.56
C ILE A 42 4.66 1.43 -5.59
N TYR A 43 4.54 1.95 -4.38
CA TYR A 43 5.49 1.72 -3.29
C TYR A 43 4.77 1.04 -2.14
N MET A 44 5.47 0.14 -1.44
CA MET A 44 4.92 -0.52 -0.26
C MET A 44 5.91 -0.55 0.87
N LEU A 45 5.41 -0.43 2.09
CA LEU A 45 6.25 -0.51 3.28
C LEU A 45 6.69 -1.97 3.54
N LYS A 46 7.99 -2.23 3.41
CA LYS A 46 8.56 -3.56 3.63
C LYS A 46 8.33 -4.02 5.07
N GLY A 47 7.64 -5.15 5.23
CA GLY A 47 7.37 -5.73 6.54
C GLY A 47 6.23 -5.06 7.32
N GLY A 48 5.54 -4.10 6.70
CA GLY A 48 4.42 -3.38 7.31
C GLY A 48 4.81 -2.46 8.46
N TYR A 49 3.83 -1.77 9.03
CA TYR A 49 4.07 -0.82 10.12
C TYR A 49 4.52 -1.51 11.42
N LYS A 50 4.29 -2.81 11.60
CA LYS A 50 4.80 -3.55 12.77
C LYS A 50 6.32 -3.63 12.80
N LYS A 51 6.98 -3.62 11.64
CA LYS A 51 8.44 -3.60 11.52
C LYS A 51 9.01 -2.19 11.33
N TRP A 52 8.16 -1.18 11.34
CA TRP A 52 8.60 0.20 11.20
C TRP A 52 9.28 0.67 12.48
N THR A 53 10.60 0.84 12.43
CA THR A 53 11.43 1.40 13.51
C THR A 53 11.80 2.86 13.27
N GLY A 54 11.16 3.51 12.29
CA GLY A 54 11.43 4.90 11.96
C GLY A 54 11.03 5.87 13.08
N LYS A 55 11.20 7.17 12.84
CA LYS A 55 10.81 8.23 13.79
C LYS A 55 9.29 8.20 14.01
N ILE A 56 8.84 7.53 15.05
CA ILE A 56 7.48 7.62 15.55
C ILE A 56 7.44 8.85 16.45
N LYS A 57 6.45 9.74 16.24
CA LYS A 57 6.21 10.84 17.18
C LYS A 57 5.84 10.24 18.53
N SER A 58 6.80 10.17 19.45
CA SER A 58 6.51 9.92 20.86
C SER A 58 5.99 11.24 21.44
N LYS A 59 4.77 11.23 22.00
CA LYS A 59 4.38 12.28 22.95
C LYS A 59 5.23 12.03 24.19
N LYS A 60 6.17 12.92 24.46
CA LYS A 60 6.76 13.06 25.79
C LYS A 60 5.83 13.90 26.66
#